data_AF-A0A365KR00-F1
#
_entry.id   AF-A0A365KR00-F1
#
_cell.length_a   1.000
_cell.length_b   1.000
_cell.length_c   1.000
_cell.angle_alpha   90.00
_cell.angle_beta   90.00
_cell.angle_gamma   90.00
#
_symmetry.space_group_name_H-M   'P 1'
#
loop_
_entity.id
_entity.type
_entity.pdbx_description
1 polymer ?
#
loop_
_entity_poly.entity_id
_entity_poly.type
_entity_poly.pdbx_seq_one_letter_code
_entity_poly.pdbx_strand_id
1 'polypeptide(L)'
;MRKKKLFLIPATALFLGLYLAFNIVISYTNWLDAPIVGDIPWVWVFAFGLFAMTWILVTVYMKQAAQFDKMAEETLGEFGYEEKEDIR
;
A
#
# COMPACT_ATOMS: atom_id res chain seq x y z
N MET A 1 -16.78 -2.55 -13.28
CA MET A 1 -16.57 -1.53 -12.20
C MET A 1 -16.67 -2.05 -10.75
N ARG A 2 -17.37 -3.17 -10.42
CA ARG A 2 -17.66 -3.56 -9.02
C ARG A 2 -16.59 -4.42 -8.30
N LYS A 3 -15.70 -5.09 -9.04
CA LYS A 3 -14.60 -5.89 -8.44
C LYS A 3 -13.38 -5.03 -8.02
N LYS A 4 -13.30 -3.78 -8.48
CA LYS A 4 -12.11 -2.89 -8.34
C LYS A 4 -12.06 -2.11 -7.02
N LYS A 5 -13.20 -1.71 -6.45
CA LYS A 5 -13.26 -0.98 -5.16
C LYS A 5 -13.20 -1.89 -3.93
N LEU A 6 -13.53 -3.17 -4.09
CA LEU A 6 -13.63 -4.10 -2.97
C LEU A 6 -12.27 -4.53 -2.40
N PHE A 7 -11.16 -4.24 -3.10
CA PHE A 7 -9.81 -4.66 -2.69
C PHE A 7 -8.94 -3.51 -2.17
N LEU A 8 -9.17 -2.28 -2.67
CA LEU A 8 -8.45 -1.09 -2.20
C LEU A 8 -8.95 -0.59 -0.84
N ILE A 9 -10.29 -0.61 -0.65
CA ILE A 9 -10.93 -0.21 0.60
C ILE A 9 -10.44 -1.05 1.80
N PRO A 10 -10.40 -2.40 1.73
CA PRO A 10 -9.85 -3.19 2.83
C PRO A 10 -8.35 -2.99 3.00
N ALA A 11 -7.57 -2.73 1.95
CA ALA A 11 -6.14 -2.46 2.11
C ALA A 11 -5.88 -1.16 2.89
N THR A 12 -6.59 -0.07 2.55
CA THR A 12 -6.47 1.20 3.28
C THR A 12 -7.04 1.10 4.70
N ALA A 13 -8.17 0.41 4.88
CA ALA A 13 -8.76 0.21 6.20
C ALA A 13 -7.88 -0.69 7.10
N LEU A 14 -7.29 -1.75 6.53
CA LEU A 14 -6.32 -2.61 7.22
C LEU A 14 -5.08 -1.82 7.61
N PHE A 15 -4.53 -1.01 6.70
CA PHE A 15 -3.39 -0.15 6.99
C PHE A 15 -3.69 0.82 8.13
N LEU A 16 -4.83 1.51 8.09
CA LEU A 16 -5.21 2.47 9.12
C LEU A 16 -5.43 1.77 10.48
N GLY A 17 -6.08 0.60 10.47
CA GLY A 17 -6.28 -0.22 11.65
C GLY A 17 -4.96 -0.72 12.24
N LEU A 18 -4.06 -1.26 11.41
CA LEU A 18 -2.73 -1.72 11.83
C LEU A 18 -1.85 -0.56 12.32
N TYR A 19 -1.92 0.61 11.69
CA TYR A 19 -1.16 1.79 12.11
C TYR A 19 -1.60 2.28 13.50
N LEU A 20 -2.92 2.35 13.74
CA LEU A 20 -3.46 2.72 15.04
C LEU A 20 -3.16 1.64 16.10
N ALA A 21 -3.34 0.36 15.75
CA ALA A 21 -3.02 -0.75 16.63
C ALA A 21 -1.53 -0.74 17.00
N PHE A 22 -0.64 -0.50 16.04
CA PHE A 22 0.79 -0.40 16.27
C PHE A 22 1.13 0.74 17.25
N ASN A 23 0.56 1.94 17.04
CA ASN A 23 0.75 3.07 17.96
C ASN A 23 0.20 2.81 19.37
N ILE A 24 -0.88 2.04 19.50
CA ILE A 24 -1.41 1.64 20.80
C ILE A 24 -0.48 0.62 21.46
N VAL A 25 -0.05 -0.40 20.73
CA VAL A 25 0.82 -1.47 21.25
C VAL A 25 2.16 -0.89 21.71
N ILE A 26 2.77 0.00 20.92
CA ILE A 26 4.06 0.62 21.28
C ILE A 26 3.95 1.59 22.47
N SER A 27 2.80 2.22 22.68
CA SER A 27 2.58 3.18 23.77
C SER A 27 2.18 2.51 25.09
N TYR A 28 1.37 1.44 25.02
CA TYR A 28 0.80 0.78 26.21
C TYR A 28 1.48 -0.53 26.60
N THR A 29 2.39 -1.07 25.77
CA THR A 29 2.98 -2.40 26.01
C THR A 29 4.49 -2.35 25.99
N ASN A 30 5.14 -2.71 27.11
CA ASN A 30 6.59 -2.87 27.20
C ASN A 30 7.10 -4.17 26.52
N TRP A 31 6.22 -4.91 25.84
CA TRP A 31 6.60 -6.15 25.14
C TRP A 31 7.60 -5.85 24.02
N LEU A 32 7.49 -4.69 23.37
CA LEU A 32 8.46 -4.33 22.34
C LEU A 32 9.87 -4.08 22.91
N ASP A 33 9.97 -3.65 24.17
CA ASP A 33 11.25 -3.42 24.84
C ASP A 33 11.88 -4.71 25.36
N ALA A 34 11.13 -5.82 25.36
CA ALA A 34 11.66 -7.10 25.79
C ALA A 34 12.80 -7.55 24.86
N PRO A 35 13.95 -7.98 25.39
CA PRO A 35 15.05 -8.46 24.58
C PRO A 35 14.73 -9.81 23.93
N ILE A 36 15.06 -9.95 22.64
CA ILE A 36 14.97 -11.23 21.91
C ILE A 36 16.24 -12.06 22.10
N VAL A 37 17.38 -11.44 21.80
CA VAL A 37 18.74 -12.00 21.92
C VAL A 37 19.67 -10.84 22.24
N GLY A 38 20.30 -10.88 23.43
CA GLY A 38 21.10 -9.76 23.93
C GLY A 38 20.26 -8.49 24.15
N ASP A 39 20.85 -7.30 23.95
CA ASP A 39 20.17 -5.99 24.09
C ASP A 39 19.34 -5.58 22.85
N ILE A 40 18.87 -6.55 22.05
CA ILE A 40 18.04 -6.27 20.87
C ILE A 40 16.57 -6.39 21.24
N PRO A 41 15.85 -5.25 21.38
CA PRO A 41 14.41 -5.27 21.66
C PRO A 41 13.60 -5.67 20.42
N TRP A 42 12.40 -6.20 20.66
CA TRP A 42 11.39 -6.52 19.64
C TRP A 42 11.01 -5.33 18.75
N VAL A 43 11.27 -4.08 19.17
CA VAL A 43 11.12 -2.86 18.35
C VAL A 43 11.76 -3.00 16.97
N TRP A 44 12.96 -3.60 16.88
CA TRP A 44 13.68 -3.73 15.60
C TRP A 44 12.98 -4.67 14.61
N VAL A 45 12.40 -5.76 15.11
CA VAL A 45 11.63 -6.70 14.28
C VAL A 45 10.38 -6.01 13.75
N PHE A 46 9.71 -5.23 14.59
CA PHE A 46 8.55 -4.44 14.17
C PHE A 46 8.91 -3.35 13.17
N ALA A 47 10.01 -2.62 13.38
CA ALA A 47 10.49 -1.61 12.45
C ALA A 47 10.79 -2.20 11.07
N PHE A 48 11.40 -3.39 11.02
CA PHE A 48 11.61 -4.11 9.77
C PHE A 48 10.29 -4.58 9.12
N GLY A 49 9.33 -5.03 9.95
CA GLY A 49 7.98 -5.37 9.51
C GLY A 49 7.24 -4.20 8.86
N LEU A 50 7.36 -2.99 9.40
CA LEU A 50 6.78 -1.77 8.83
C LEU A 50 7.33 -1.47 7.43
N PHE A 51 8.62 -1.76 7.21
CA PHE A 51 9.24 -1.59 5.89
C PHE A 51 8.63 -2.54 4.86
N ALA A 52 8.51 -3.82 5.22
CA ALA A 52 7.86 -4.82 4.37
C ALA A 52 6.37 -4.50 4.11
N MET A 53 5.64 -4.05 5.14
CA MET A 53 4.24 -3.64 5.03
C MET A 53 4.09 -2.49 4.02
N THR A 54 4.91 -1.45 4.13
CA THR A 54 4.90 -0.30 3.22
C THR A 54 5.20 -0.72 1.79
N TRP A 55 6.20 -1.58 1.59
CA TRP A 55 6.56 -2.08 0.26
C TRP A 55 5.41 -2.83 -0.39
N ILE A 56 4.75 -3.73 0.34
CA ILE A 56 3.59 -4.48 -0.14
C ILE A 56 2.47 -3.51 -0.52
N LEU A 57 2.18 -2.52 0.33
CA LEU A 57 1.13 -1.53 0.08
C LEU A 57 1.40 -0.73 -1.20
N VAL A 58 2.63 -0.22 -1.36
CA VAL A 58 3.04 0.54 -2.56
C VAL A 58 2.98 -0.35 -3.81
N THR A 59 3.46 -1.59 -3.73
CA THR A 59 3.43 -2.52 -4.87
C THR A 59 2.01 -2.84 -5.31
N VAL A 60 1.11 -3.08 -4.35
CA VAL A 60 -0.31 -3.33 -4.61
C VAL A 60 -0.98 -2.07 -5.18
N TYR A 61 -0.67 -0.89 -4.65
CA TYR A 61 -1.14 0.39 -5.16
C TYR A 61 -0.69 0.64 -6.61
N MET A 62 0.60 0.47 -6.92
CA MET A 62 1.14 0.69 -8.27
C MET A 62 0.50 -0.24 -9.31
N LYS A 63 0.26 -1.51 -8.95
CA LYS A 63 -0.49 -2.44 -9.81
C LYS A 63 -1.91 -1.97 -10.08
N GLN A 64 -2.54 -1.34 -9.10
CA GLN A 64 -3.88 -0.79 -9.25
C GLN A 64 -3.88 0.45 -10.14
N ALA A 65 -2.89 1.34 -10.01
CA ALA A 65 -2.74 2.54 -10.87
C ALA A 65 -2.60 2.16 -12.35
N ALA A 66 -1.74 1.19 -12.67
CA ALA A 66 -1.58 0.68 -14.03
C ALA A 66 -2.87 0.09 -14.64
N GLN A 67 -3.77 -0.42 -13.80
CA GLN A 67 -5.09 -0.88 -14.24
C GLN A 67 -6.07 0.25 -14.54
N PHE A 68 -5.88 1.43 -13.96
CA PHE A 68 -6.64 2.64 -14.28
C PHE A 68 -6.16 3.26 -15.59
N ASP A 69 -4.84 3.33 -15.79
CA ASP A 69 -4.26 3.80 -17.06
C ASP A 69 -4.76 2.96 -18.23
N LYS A 70 -4.76 1.63 -18.10
CA LYS A 70 -5.28 0.73 -19.14
C LYS A 70 -6.77 0.96 -19.47
N MET A 71 -7.59 1.31 -18.47
CA MET A 71 -9.01 1.62 -18.70
C MET A 71 -9.18 3.00 -19.36
N ALA A 72 -8.33 3.96 -19.03
CA ALA A 72 -8.35 5.27 -19.66
C ALA A 72 -7.95 5.16 -21.14
N GLU A 73 -6.94 4.34 -21.45
CA GLU A 73 -6.47 4.05 -22.81
C GLU A 73 -7.55 3.35 -23.66
N GLU A 74 -8.25 2.34 -23.12
CA GLU A 74 -9.40 1.71 -23.80
C GLU A 74 -10.53 2.71 -24.09
N THR A 75 -10.81 3.62 -23.16
CA THR A 75 -11.86 4.64 -23.34
C THR A 75 -11.44 5.69 -24.38
N LEU A 76 -10.18 6.13 -24.37
CA LEU A 76 -9.65 7.08 -25.35
C LEU A 76 -9.63 6.51 -26.77
N GLY A 77 -9.36 5.21 -26.92
CA GLY A 77 -9.45 4.49 -28.19
C GLY A 77 -10.88 4.42 -28.74
N GLU A 78 -11.89 4.22 -27.88
CA GLU A 78 -13.31 4.25 -28.29
C GLU A 78 -13.77 5.65 -28.74
N PHE A 79 -13.16 6.72 -28.23
CA PHE A 79 -13.47 8.10 -28.64
C PHE A 79 -12.58 8.65 -29.78
N GLY A 80 -11.72 7.81 -30.38
CA GLY A 80 -11.01 8.16 -31.62
C GLY A 80 -9.97 9.28 -31.49
N TYR A 81 -9.35 9.43 -30.32
CA TYR A 81 -8.13 10.24 -30.20
C TYR A 81 -6.93 9.42 -30.68
N GLU A 82 -6.81 9.26 -32.00
CA GLU A 82 -5.51 8.94 -32.60
C GLU A 82 -4.59 10.14 -32.38
N GLU A 83 -3.34 9.85 -32.03
CA GLU A 83 -2.24 10.81 -31.97
C GLU A 83 -2.33 11.83 -33.11
N LYS A 84 -2.71 13.06 -32.78
CA LYS A 84 -2.14 14.22 -33.47
C LYS A 84 -0.82 14.56 -32.83
N GLU A 85 0.11 13.61 -32.92
CA GLU A 85 1.54 13.83 -32.67
C GLU A 85 2.31 13.68 -33.99
N ASP A 86 1.69 14.11 -35.09
CA ASP A 86 2.42 14.57 -36.27
C ASP A 86 2.22 16.09 -36.40
N ILE A 87 2.91 16.87 -35.56
CA ILE A 87 3.37 18.21 -35.93
C ILE A 87 4.72 18.50 -35.24
N ARG A 88 5.78 18.13 -35.97
CA ARG A 88 7.12 18.77 -36.07
C ARG A 88 8.21 18.41 -35.06
#